data_AF-A0A949SQD6-F1
#
_entry.id   AF-A0A949SQD6-F1
#
_cell.length_a   1.000
_cell.length_b   1.000
_cell.length_c   1.000
_cell.angle_alpha   90.00
_cell.angle_beta   90.00
_cell.angle_gamma   90.00
#
_symmetry.space_group_name_H-M   'P 1'
#
loop_
_entity.id
_entity.type
_entity.pdbx_description
1 polymer ?
#
loop_
_entity_poly.entity_id
_entity_poly.type
_entity_poly.pdbx_seq_one_letter_code
_entity_poly.pdbx_strand_id
1 'polypeptide(L)'
;MTLRWKMFLVFLAMAGLGIASHEVVYRLRPKPPSMQERGLAWLREEYHIPEESFRKIEALHRDYFEQCDLMCAEMVSSARPSGLRGTRAYQKDFIRERRQQKERDASREQQKALCERCMNTMVNHLESVAALMPPEEGRRFLKEIMPELTHPRELEELGPAAASPP
;
A
#
# COMPACT_ATOMS: atom_id res chain seq x y z
N MET A 1 22.99 -28.77 51.90
CA MET A 1 22.97 -27.76 50.83
C MET A 1 23.36 -26.40 51.39
N THR A 2 24.33 -25.72 50.78
CA THR A 2 24.83 -24.42 51.25
C THR A 2 23.80 -23.31 50.97
N LEU A 3 23.76 -22.27 51.82
CA LEU A 3 22.87 -21.11 51.66
C LEU A 3 23.00 -20.47 50.27
N ARG A 4 24.22 -20.48 49.71
CA ARG A 4 24.54 -19.99 48.36
C ARG A 4 23.77 -20.72 47.26
N TRP A 5 23.58 -22.03 47.39
CA TRP A 5 22.82 -22.84 46.44
C TRP A 5 21.33 -22.51 46.46
N LYS A 6 20.76 -22.30 47.66
CA LYS A 6 19.35 -21.87 47.80
C LYS A 6 19.13 -20.50 47.16
N MET A 7 20.04 -19.55 47.38
CA MET A 7 19.98 -18.22 46.76
C MET A 7 20.06 -18.29 45.23
N PHE A 8 20.91 -19.15 44.69
CA PHE A 8 21.03 -19.34 43.24
C PHE A 8 19.75 -19.92 42.61
N LEU A 9 19.12 -20.92 43.24
CA LEU A 9 17.85 -21.48 42.76
C LEU A 9 16.71 -20.45 42.79
N VAL A 10 16.65 -19.61 43.84
CA VAL A 10 15.65 -18.53 43.92
C VAL A 10 15.83 -17.50 42.82
N PHE A 11 17.08 -17.11 42.53
CA PHE A 11 17.37 -16.20 41.42
C PHE A 11 16.97 -16.77 40.06
N LEU A 12 17.27 -18.05 39.80
CA LEU A 12 16.84 -18.72 38.57
C LEU A 12 15.32 -18.81 38.44
N ALA A 13 14.62 -19.12 39.54
CA ALA A 13 13.15 -19.15 39.54
C ALA A 13 12.55 -17.77 39.25
N MET A 14 13.09 -16.71 39.85
CA MET A 14 12.68 -15.32 39.59
C MET A 14 12.95 -14.90 38.13
N ALA A 15 14.13 -15.23 37.60
CA ALA A 15 14.46 -14.96 36.20
C ALA A 15 13.54 -15.72 35.24
N GLY A 16 13.25 -17.00 35.54
CA GLY A 16 12.31 -17.82 34.77
C GLY A 16 10.88 -17.25 34.79
N LEU A 17 10.39 -16.80 35.95
CA LEU A 17 9.10 -16.10 36.06
C LEU A 17 9.10 -14.80 35.25
N GLY A 18 10.20 -14.03 35.31
CA GLY A 18 10.36 -12.80 34.53
C GLY A 18 10.25 -13.05 33.03
N ILE A 19 11.00 -14.04 32.51
CA ILE A 19 10.97 -14.42 31.09
C ILE A 19 9.59 -14.92 30.67
N ALA A 20 8.99 -15.82 31.47
CA ALA A 20 7.65 -16.33 31.18
C ALA A 20 6.59 -15.22 31.18
N SER A 21 6.64 -14.32 32.15
CA SER A 21 5.74 -13.17 32.21
C SER A 21 5.92 -12.22 31.03
N HIS A 22 7.18 -11.95 30.63
CA HIS A 22 7.48 -11.12 29.47
C HIS A 22 6.96 -11.74 28.17
N GLU A 23 7.16 -13.04 27.96
CA GLU A 23 6.67 -13.75 26.78
C GLU A 23 5.14 -13.76 26.71
N VAL A 24 4.47 -13.97 27.85
CA VAL A 24 3.00 -13.90 27.94
C VAL A 24 2.51 -12.49 27.60
N VAL A 25 3.12 -11.46 28.18
CA VAL A 25 2.76 -10.05 27.89
C VAL A 25 3.04 -9.70 26.43
N TYR A 26 4.15 -10.16 25.85
CA TYR A 26 4.51 -9.89 24.47
C TYR A 26 3.53 -10.54 23.48
N ARG A 27 3.10 -11.78 23.74
CA ARG A 27 2.14 -12.50 22.90
C ARG A 27 0.70 -12.00 23.04
N LEU A 28 0.31 -11.58 24.24
CA LEU A 28 -1.03 -11.06 24.50
C LEU A 28 -1.15 -9.57 24.22
N ARG A 29 -0.03 -8.87 23.95
CA ARG A 29 -0.06 -7.46 23.61
C ARG A 29 -0.86 -7.28 22.32
N PRO A 30 -1.96 -6.50 22.33
CA PRO A 30 -2.67 -6.23 21.10
C PRO A 30 -1.70 -5.55 20.13
N LYS A 31 -1.66 -6.06 18.90
CA LYS A 31 -0.88 -5.43 17.83
C LYS A 31 -1.42 -4.01 17.64
N PRO A 32 -0.56 -2.98 17.51
CA PRO A 32 -1.04 -1.65 17.19
C PRO A 32 -1.82 -1.72 15.86
N PRO A 33 -2.89 -0.92 15.71
CA PRO A 33 -3.67 -0.92 14.49
C PRO A 33 -2.77 -0.58 13.30
N SER A 34 -3.05 -1.18 12.14
CA SER A 34 -2.46 -0.82 10.86
C SER A 34 -2.87 0.59 10.45
N MET A 35 -2.19 1.17 9.45
CA MET A 35 -2.60 2.45 8.87
C MET A 35 -4.03 2.39 8.31
N GLN A 36 -4.41 1.25 7.71
CA GLN A 36 -5.74 1.02 7.16
C GLN A 36 -6.81 0.99 8.25
N GLU A 37 -6.56 0.27 9.35
CA GLU A 37 -7.48 0.21 10.50
C GLU A 37 -7.66 1.59 11.15
N ARG A 38 -6.57 2.37 11.26
CA ARG A 38 -6.64 3.77 11.72
C ARG A 38 -7.45 4.65 10.76
N GLY A 39 -7.23 4.50 9.45
CA GLY A 39 -7.95 5.25 8.42
C GLY A 39 -9.46 4.96 8.44
N LEU A 40 -9.85 3.69 8.56
CA LEU A 40 -11.25 3.29 8.68
C LEU A 40 -11.89 3.78 9.99
N ALA A 41 -11.16 3.74 11.11
CA ALA A 41 -11.64 4.28 12.38
C ALA A 41 -11.89 5.79 12.27
N TRP A 42 -10.95 6.54 11.69
CA TRP A 42 -11.10 7.97 11.42
C TRP A 42 -12.28 8.24 10.48
N LEU A 43 -12.39 7.52 9.36
CA LEU A 43 -13.46 7.69 8.37
C LEU A 43 -14.85 7.54 9.01
N ARG A 44 -15.00 6.56 9.89
CA ARG A 44 -16.26 6.32 10.60
C ARG A 44 -16.63 7.47 11.52
N GLU A 45 -15.65 7.94 12.31
CA GLU A 45 -15.85 8.99 13.30
C GLU A 45 -16.12 10.33 12.62
N GLU A 46 -15.30 10.71 11.64
CA GLU A 46 -15.38 11.99 10.94
C GLU A 46 -16.71 12.17 10.18
N TYR A 47 -17.13 11.14 9.45
CA TYR A 47 -18.33 11.19 8.60
C TYR A 47 -19.56 10.53 9.23
N HIS A 48 -19.52 10.29 10.54
CA HIS A 48 -20.64 9.79 11.34
C HIS A 48 -21.33 8.57 10.71
N ILE A 49 -20.53 7.62 10.20
CA ILE A 49 -21.04 6.49 9.41
C ILE A 49 -21.77 5.49 10.33
N PRO A 50 -23.03 5.13 10.05
CA PRO A 50 -23.75 4.12 10.81
C PRO A 50 -23.05 2.75 10.77
N GLU A 51 -23.15 1.98 11.86
CA GLU A 51 -22.48 0.66 11.98
C GLU A 51 -22.78 -0.28 10.80
N GLU A 52 -24.03 -0.32 10.31
CA GLU A 52 -24.40 -1.19 9.19
C GLU A 52 -23.66 -0.80 7.90
N SER A 53 -23.66 0.49 7.55
CA SER A 53 -22.91 1.03 6.41
C SER A 53 -21.42 0.82 6.59
N PHE A 54 -20.91 1.05 7.80
CA PHE A 54 -19.49 0.90 8.10
C PHE A 54 -19.00 -0.53 7.87
N ARG A 55 -19.77 -1.56 8.26
CA ARG A 55 -19.40 -2.96 7.98
C ARG A 55 -19.32 -3.26 6.48
N LYS A 56 -20.22 -2.69 5.68
CA LYS A 56 -20.19 -2.83 4.22
C LYS A 56 -18.96 -2.14 3.63
N ILE A 57 -18.63 -0.94 4.12
CA ILE A 57 -17.43 -0.19 3.73
C ILE A 57 -16.15 -0.95 4.11
N GLU A 58 -16.09 -1.54 5.30
CA GLU A 58 -14.93 -2.32 5.76
C GLU A 58 -14.67 -3.53 4.85
N ALA A 59 -15.74 -4.27 4.49
CA ALA A 59 -15.63 -5.37 3.54
C ALA A 59 -15.15 -4.89 2.16
N LEU A 60 -15.77 -3.84 1.62
CA LEU A 60 -15.39 -3.26 0.34
C LEU A 60 -13.93 -2.76 0.32
N HIS A 61 -13.49 -2.16 1.41
CA HIS A 61 -12.13 -1.67 1.59
C HIS A 61 -11.13 -2.83 1.62
N ARG A 62 -11.43 -3.92 2.33
CA ARG A 62 -10.58 -5.13 2.35
C ARG A 62 -10.38 -5.69 0.94
N ASP A 63 -11.48 -5.88 0.20
CA ASP A 63 -11.46 -6.44 -1.16
C ASP A 63 -10.69 -5.54 -2.14
N TYR A 64 -10.81 -4.22 -1.99
CA TYR A 64 -10.04 -3.26 -2.79
C TYR A 64 -8.54 -3.36 -2.52
N PHE A 65 -8.11 -3.46 -1.27
CA PHE A 65 -6.68 -3.50 -0.94
C PHE A 65 -5.99 -4.77 -1.43
N GLU A 66 -6.69 -5.92 -1.43
CA GLU A 66 -6.17 -7.14 -2.05
C GLU A 66 -5.91 -6.95 -3.55
N GLN A 67 -6.82 -6.28 -4.26
CA GLN A 67 -6.67 -5.98 -5.68
C GLN A 67 -5.57 -4.92 -5.93
N CYS A 68 -5.49 -3.91 -5.06
CA CYS A 68 -4.46 -2.87 -5.11
C CYS A 68 -3.06 -3.49 -5.02
N ASP A 69 -2.83 -4.38 -4.06
CA ASP A 69 -1.53 -5.05 -3.87
C ASP A 69 -1.12 -5.86 -5.11
N LEU A 70 -2.07 -6.55 -5.76
CA LEU A 70 -1.83 -7.29 -7.00
C LEU A 70 -1.42 -6.36 -8.15
N MET A 71 -2.14 -5.26 -8.35
CA MET A 71 -1.81 -4.29 -9.41
C MET A 71 -0.47 -3.59 -9.13
N CYS A 72 -0.18 -3.26 -7.87
CA CYS A 72 1.11 -2.70 -7.46
C CYS A 72 2.27 -3.67 -7.73
N ALA A 73 2.09 -4.96 -7.43
CA ALA A 73 3.08 -5.98 -7.75
C ALA A 73 3.31 -6.10 -9.27
N GLU A 74 2.24 -6.05 -10.07
CA GLU A 74 2.33 -6.07 -11.54
C GLU A 74 3.10 -4.85 -12.07
N MET A 75 2.77 -3.65 -11.59
CA MET A 75 3.46 -2.41 -11.95
C MET A 75 4.96 -2.47 -11.62
N VAL A 76 5.33 -2.89 -10.40
CA VAL A 76 6.74 -3.05 -9.99
C VAL A 76 7.47 -4.08 -10.87
N SER A 77 6.80 -5.17 -11.23
CA SER A 77 7.39 -6.21 -12.09
C SER A 77 7.62 -5.71 -13.53
N SER A 78 6.71 -4.87 -14.06
CA SER A 78 6.79 -4.28 -15.38
C SER A 78 7.82 -3.14 -15.49
N ALA A 79 8.13 -2.48 -14.37
CA ALA A 79 9.07 -1.35 -14.31
C ALA A 79 10.54 -1.77 -14.27
N ARG A 80 10.86 -3.07 -14.18
CA ARG A 80 12.26 -3.53 -14.12
C ARG A 80 13.00 -3.13 -15.40
N PRO A 81 14.07 -2.33 -15.31
CA PRO A 81 14.86 -1.98 -16.48
C PRO A 81 15.48 -3.26 -17.03
N SER A 82 15.12 -3.61 -18.26
CA SER A 82 15.86 -4.57 -19.07
C SER A 82 17.29 -4.05 -19.18
N GLY A 83 18.16 -4.56 -18.29
CA GLY A 83 19.51 -4.06 -18.11
C GLY A 83 20.30 -3.99 -19.41
N LEU A 84 20.95 -2.83 -19.60
CA LEU A 84 22.21 -2.61 -20.30
C LEU A 84 22.89 -3.92 -20.74
N ARG A 85 22.68 -4.31 -22.01
CA ARG A 85 23.48 -5.35 -22.66
C ARG A 85 24.40 -4.66 -23.65
N GLY A 86 25.68 -4.66 -23.29
CA GLY A 86 26.77 -3.95 -23.95
C GLY A 86 27.00 -4.31 -25.42
N THR A 87 27.92 -3.51 -25.97
CA THR A 87 28.31 -3.29 -27.36
C THR A 87 28.65 -4.55 -28.17
N ARG A 88 28.50 -4.41 -29.51
CA ARG A 88 29.24 -5.09 -30.61
C ARG A 88 28.37 -5.94 -31.57
N ALA A 89 27.77 -5.34 -32.62
CA ALA A 89 27.70 -5.90 -34.00
C ALA A 89 26.85 -5.04 -34.99
N TYR A 90 27.39 -3.88 -35.42
CA TYR A 90 26.81 -2.77 -36.20
C TYR A 90 25.91 -3.04 -37.44
N GLN A 91 25.63 -4.29 -37.84
CA GLN A 91 24.77 -4.58 -39.01
C GLN A 91 23.71 -5.68 -38.81
N LYS A 92 23.77 -6.46 -37.72
CA LYS A 92 22.61 -7.22 -37.21
C LYS A 92 21.70 -6.34 -36.34
N ASP A 93 22.08 -5.08 -36.21
CA ASP A 93 21.54 -4.16 -35.22
C ASP A 93 20.20 -3.57 -35.62
N PHE A 94 19.90 -3.26 -36.89
CA PHE A 94 18.64 -2.58 -37.21
C PHE A 94 17.36 -3.41 -36.95
N ILE A 95 17.37 -4.72 -37.28
CA ILE A 95 16.22 -5.60 -37.01
C ILE A 95 16.10 -5.90 -35.50
N ARG A 96 17.25 -6.07 -34.82
CA ARG A 96 17.31 -6.32 -33.38
C ARG A 96 16.91 -5.09 -32.57
N GLU A 97 17.37 -3.91 -32.97
CA GLU A 97 17.06 -2.61 -32.39
C GLU A 97 15.60 -2.24 -32.64
N ARG A 98 15.07 -2.47 -33.84
CA ARG A 98 13.63 -2.31 -34.11
C ARG A 98 12.78 -3.28 -33.28
N ARG A 99 13.22 -4.53 -33.09
CA ARG A 99 12.54 -5.49 -32.20
C ARG A 99 12.59 -5.01 -30.75
N GLN A 100 13.76 -4.61 -30.26
CA GLN A 100 13.93 -4.07 -28.90
C GLN A 100 13.14 -2.79 -28.69
N GLN A 101 13.05 -1.93 -29.71
CA GLN A 101 12.24 -0.72 -29.64
C GLN A 101 10.76 -1.07 -29.53
N LYS A 102 10.26 -2.01 -30.33
CA LYS A 102 8.89 -2.52 -30.20
C LYS A 102 8.62 -3.15 -28.84
N GLU A 103 9.57 -3.90 -28.27
CA GLU A 103 9.46 -4.48 -26.93
C GLU A 103 9.41 -3.38 -25.85
N ARG A 104 10.25 -2.34 -25.96
CA ARG A 104 10.22 -1.16 -25.07
C ARG A 104 8.91 -0.38 -25.19
N ASP A 105 8.44 -0.16 -26.42
CA ASP A 105 7.19 0.56 -26.67
C ASP A 105 5.99 -0.23 -26.15
N ALA A 106 5.96 -1.55 -26.36
CA ALA A 106 4.93 -2.43 -25.79
C ALA A 106 4.97 -2.45 -24.26
N SER A 107 6.17 -2.49 -23.65
CA SER A 107 6.31 -2.41 -22.19
C SER A 107 5.84 -1.06 -21.63
N ARG A 108 6.13 0.04 -22.32
CA ARG A 108 5.64 1.38 -21.95
C ARG A 108 4.13 1.48 -22.06
N GLU A 109 3.56 0.93 -23.12
CA GLU A 109 2.10 0.91 -23.31
C GLU A 109 1.41 0.07 -22.24
N GLN A 110 1.95 -1.11 -21.92
CA GLN A 110 1.47 -1.95 -20.83
C GLN A 110 1.53 -1.21 -19.49
N GLN A 111 2.63 -0.51 -19.20
CA GLN A 111 2.77 0.26 -17.97
C GLN A 111 1.73 1.39 -17.87
N LYS A 112 1.48 2.12 -18.96
CA LYS A 112 0.43 3.15 -19.01
C LYS A 112 -0.95 2.56 -18.73
N ALA A 113 -1.29 1.45 -19.38
CA ALA A 113 -2.56 0.77 -19.19
C ALA A 113 -2.76 0.27 -17.74
N LEU A 114 -1.68 -0.17 -17.08
CA LEU A 114 -1.72 -0.56 -15.67
C LEU A 114 -1.94 0.65 -14.75
N CYS A 115 -1.25 1.77 -14.99
CA CYS A 115 -1.45 3.00 -14.23
C CYS A 115 -2.88 3.54 -14.38
N GLU A 116 -3.43 3.54 -15.60
CA GLU A 116 -4.80 3.96 -15.88
C GLU A 116 -5.82 3.06 -15.15
N ARG A 117 -5.62 1.73 -15.22
CA ARG A 117 -6.48 0.78 -14.50
C ARG A 117 -6.44 0.99 -12.99
N CYS A 118 -5.25 1.22 -12.43
CA CYS A 118 -5.08 1.51 -11.00
C CYS A 118 -5.86 2.76 -10.60
N MET A 119 -5.70 3.85 -11.35
CA MET A 119 -6.39 5.11 -11.07
C MET A 119 -7.92 4.95 -11.13
N ASN A 120 -8.43 4.32 -12.18
CA ASN A 120 -9.86 4.08 -12.35
C ASN A 120 -10.43 3.20 -11.22
N THR A 121 -9.69 2.17 -10.81
CA THR A 121 -10.11 1.28 -9.72
C THR A 121 -10.17 2.04 -8.39
N MET A 122 -9.21 2.94 -8.15
CA MET A 122 -9.18 3.75 -6.93
C MET A 122 -10.32 4.77 -6.89
N VAL A 123 -10.61 5.45 -8.00
CA VAL A 123 -11.76 6.37 -8.10
C VAL A 123 -13.06 5.62 -7.84
N ASN A 124 -13.27 4.48 -8.51
CA ASN A 124 -14.47 3.65 -8.31
C ASN A 124 -14.60 3.17 -6.86
N HIS A 125 -13.48 2.85 -6.19
CA HIS A 125 -13.48 2.49 -4.78
C HIS A 125 -14.01 3.64 -3.91
N LEU A 126 -13.49 4.85 -4.08
CA LEU A 126 -13.94 6.03 -3.33
C LEU A 126 -15.42 6.33 -3.57
N GLU A 127 -15.89 6.25 -4.81
CA GLU A 127 -17.30 6.44 -5.15
C GLU A 127 -18.20 5.38 -4.50
N SER A 128 -17.74 4.12 -4.48
CA SER A 128 -18.49 3.03 -3.84
C SER A 128 -18.55 3.17 -2.31
N VAL A 129 -17.48 3.67 -1.68
CA VAL A 129 -17.48 4.02 -0.26
C VAL A 129 -18.50 5.13 0.00
N ALA A 130 -18.45 6.22 -0.79
CA ALA A 130 -19.37 7.34 -0.67
C ALA A 130 -20.85 6.94 -0.83
N ALA A 131 -21.14 6.01 -1.73
CA ALA A 131 -22.49 5.49 -1.97
C ALA A 131 -23.08 4.73 -0.77
N LEU A 132 -22.22 4.19 0.11
CA LEU A 132 -22.64 3.49 1.33
C LEU A 132 -22.78 4.44 2.54
N MET A 133 -22.29 5.68 2.43
CA MET A 133 -22.36 6.69 3.47
C MET A 133 -23.72 7.41 3.47
N PRO A 134 -24.07 8.14 4.54
CA PRO A 134 -25.18 9.09 4.51
C PRO A 134 -25.01 10.06 3.31
N PRO A 135 -26.07 10.42 2.57
CA PRO A 135 -25.93 11.14 1.30
C PRO A 135 -25.16 12.46 1.37
N GLU A 136 -25.33 13.24 2.45
CA GLU A 136 -24.57 14.49 2.65
C GLU A 136 -23.10 14.21 2.95
N GLU A 137 -22.83 13.19 3.77
CA GLU A 137 -21.50 12.82 4.20
C GLU A 137 -20.69 12.19 3.05
N GLY A 138 -21.31 11.35 2.22
CA GLY A 138 -20.68 10.81 1.02
C GLY A 138 -20.30 11.90 0.01
N ARG A 139 -21.14 12.93 -0.15
CA ARG A 139 -20.80 14.11 -0.97
C ARG A 139 -19.65 14.90 -0.39
N ARG A 140 -19.63 15.12 0.93
CA ARG A 140 -18.53 15.82 1.62
C ARG A 140 -17.23 15.05 1.47
N PHE A 141 -17.26 13.74 1.70
CA PHE A 141 -16.12 12.84 1.54
C PHE A 141 -15.48 12.93 0.15
N LEU A 142 -16.27 12.79 -0.92
CA LEU A 142 -15.72 12.88 -2.28
C LEU A 142 -15.16 14.27 -2.58
N LYS A 143 -15.80 15.33 -2.09
CA LYS A 143 -15.31 16.70 -2.28
C LYS A 143 -13.96 16.93 -1.60
N GLU A 144 -13.72 16.32 -0.45
CA GLU A 144 -12.49 16.50 0.34
C GLU A 144 -11.36 15.58 -0.12
N ILE A 145 -11.65 14.31 -0.43
CA ILE A 145 -10.62 13.28 -0.68
C ILE A 145 -10.25 13.16 -2.16
N MET A 146 -11.19 13.33 -3.08
CA MET A 146 -10.93 13.15 -4.53
C MET A 146 -9.85 14.11 -5.09
N PRO A 147 -9.78 15.39 -4.68
CA PRO A 147 -8.73 16.29 -5.16
C PRO A 147 -7.33 15.82 -4.81
N GLU A 148 -7.11 15.31 -3.58
CA GLU A 148 -5.79 14.82 -3.14
C GLU A 148 -5.32 13.62 -3.96
N LEU A 149 -6.25 12.80 -4.46
CA LEU A 149 -5.93 11.66 -5.31
C LEU A 149 -5.62 12.08 -6.76
N THR A 150 -6.47 12.92 -7.33
CA THR A 150 -6.41 13.27 -8.76
C THR A 150 -5.37 14.34 -9.08
N HIS A 151 -5.06 15.19 -8.10
CA HIS A 151 -4.09 16.27 -8.19
C HIS A 151 -3.21 16.25 -6.93
N PRO A 152 -2.25 15.32 -6.83
CA PRO A 152 -1.38 15.22 -5.66
C PRO A 152 -0.62 16.53 -5.49
N ARG A 153 -0.84 17.23 -4.37
CA ARG A 153 -0.26 18.56 -4.11
C ARG A 153 1.26 18.54 -4.18
N GLU A 154 1.89 17.45 -3.76
CA GLU A 154 3.33 17.24 -3.85
C GLU A 154 3.84 17.28 -5.30
N LEU A 155 3.05 16.84 -6.29
CA LEU A 155 3.43 16.93 -7.71
C LEU A 155 3.22 18.35 -8.26
N GLU A 156 2.25 19.10 -7.75
CA GLU A 156 2.00 20.49 -8.11
C GLU A 156 3.10 21.42 -7.55
N GLU A 157 3.54 21.16 -6.32
CA GLU A 157 4.63 21.87 -5.64
C GLU A 157 6.00 21.63 -6.30
N LEU A 158 6.21 20.49 -6.97
CA LEU A 158 7.45 20.17 -7.68
C LEU A 158 7.63 20.93 -9.01
N GLY A 159 6.59 21.60 -9.52
CA GLY A 159 6.65 22.46 -10.69
C GLY A 159 7.09 21.76 -12.00
N PRO A 160 7.09 22.48 -13.13
CA PRO A 160 7.28 21.91 -14.47
C PRO A 160 8.67 21.31 -14.75
N ALA A 161 9.62 21.38 -13.81
CA ALA A 161 10.98 20.86 -13.98
C ALA A 161 11.04 19.31 -13.96
N ALA A 162 10.07 18.63 -13.34
CA ALA A 162 10.03 17.17 -13.28
C ALA A 162 9.36 16.50 -14.50
N ALA A 163 8.65 17.27 -15.33
CA ALA A 163 7.86 16.75 -16.47
C ALA A 163 8.66 16.62 -17.78
N SER A 164 9.94 16.98 -17.80
CA SER A 164 10.80 16.86 -18.98
C SER A 164 11.64 15.58 -18.90
N PRO A 165 11.44 14.58 -19.77
CA PRO A 165 12.37 13.45 -19.84
C PRO A 165 13.73 13.92 -20.41
N PRO A 166 14.85 13.31 -20.00
CA PRO A 166 16.16 13.55 -20.63
C PRO A 166 16.20 13.08 -22.09
#